data_AF-A0A1V4SEN2-F1
#
_entry.id   AF-A0A1V4SEN2-F1
#
_cell.length_a   1.000
_cell.length_b   1.000
_cell.length_c   1.000
_cell.angle_alpha   90.00
_cell.angle_beta   90.00
_cell.angle_gamma   90.00
#
_symmetry.space_group_name_H-M   'P 1'
#
loop_
_entity.id
_entity.type
_entity.pdbx_description
1 polymer ?
#
loop_
_entity_poly.entity_id
_entity_poly.type
_entity_poly.pdbx_seq_one_letter_code
_entity_poly.pdbx_strand_id
1 'polypeptide(L)' 'MQNHKKQDSISVNLISEQNEVRPISQQPAGNAGKEPFCVYDHKRHAVGSIIVNEDGTQSVCCEDGSWKVK' A
#
# COMPACT_ATOMS: atom_id res chain seq x y z
N MET A 1 -4.42 32.14 -2.05
CA MET A 1 -5.02 30.79 -1.92
C MET A 1 -3.88 29.79 -1.77
N GLN A 2 -3.49 29.45 -0.54
CA GLN A 2 -2.43 28.45 -0.29
C GLN A 2 -3.10 27.07 -0.17
N ASN A 3 -2.93 26.24 -1.19
CA ASN A 3 -3.64 24.96 -1.28
C ASN A 3 -2.93 23.91 -0.41
N HIS A 4 -3.66 23.39 0.57
CA HIS A 4 -3.27 22.30 1.47
C HIS A 4 -2.88 21.04 0.67
N LYS A 5 -1.61 20.91 0.25
CA LYS A 5 -1.08 19.59 -0.11
C LYS A 5 -0.76 18.86 1.19
N LYS A 6 -1.79 18.31 1.85
CA LYS A 6 -1.59 17.14 2.72
C LYS A 6 -1.04 16.06 1.81
N GLN A 7 0.28 16.01 1.75
CA GLN A 7 1.03 14.96 1.12
C GLN A 7 0.55 13.67 1.80
N ASP A 8 -0.22 12.87 1.06
CA ASP A 8 -0.86 11.65 1.55
C ASP A 8 0.22 10.60 1.78
N SER A 9 0.65 10.47 3.04
CA SER A 9 1.69 9.52 3.43
C SER A 9 1.20 8.10 3.20
N ILE A 10 2.03 7.30 2.56
CA ILE A 10 1.77 5.88 2.29
C ILE A 10 2.73 5.03 3.11
N SER A 11 2.23 3.90 3.58
CA SER A 11 3.01 2.95 4.39
C SER A 11 2.97 1.57 3.76
N VAL A 12 3.99 0.78 4.07
CA VAL A 12 4.02 -0.64 3.73
C VAL A 12 3.10 -1.38 4.70
N ASN A 13 2.10 -2.04 4.14
CA ASN A 13 1.04 -2.70 4.89
C ASN A 13 0.96 -4.19 4.53
N LEU A 14 0.61 -5.01 5.52
CA LEU A 14 0.14 -6.37 5.34
C LEU A 14 -1.38 -6.32 5.32
N ILE A 15 -1.99 -6.79 4.24
CA ILE A 15 -3.43 -6.81 4.04
C ILE A 15 -3.88 -8.26 4.01
N SER A 16 -4.82 -8.63 4.89
CA SER A 16 -5.50 -9.92 4.80
C SER A 16 -6.70 -9.82 3.84
N GLU A 17 -7.21 -10.94 3.30
CA GLU A 17 -8.45 -10.93 2.47
C GLU A 17 -9.67 -10.35 3.18
N GLN A 18 -9.72 -10.48 4.51
CA GLN A 18 -10.72 -9.84 5.38
C GLN A 18 -10.58 -8.31 5.44
N ASN A 19 -9.70 -7.76 4.60
CA ASN A 19 -9.38 -6.35 4.48
C ASN A 19 -8.80 -5.75 5.77
N GLU A 20 -8.22 -6.60 6.61
CA GLU A 20 -7.45 -6.19 7.76
C GLU A 20 -6.12 -5.61 7.30
N VAL A 21 -5.96 -4.30 7.42
CA VAL A 21 -4.71 -3.61 7.08
C VAL A 21 -3.86 -3.46 8.32
N ARG A 22 -2.73 -4.18 8.38
CA ARG A 22 -1.74 -4.09 9.46
C ARG A 22 -0.50 -3.36 8.95
N PRO A 23 -0.10 -2.23 9.55
CA PRO A 23 1.13 -1.55 9.16
C PRO A 23 2.34 -2.44 9.53
N ILE A 24 3.19 -2.72 8.54
CA ILE A 24 4.44 -3.45 8.78
C ILE A 24 5.50 -2.51 9.37
N SER A 25 5.39 -1.20 9.07
CA SER A 25 6.25 -0.16 9.62
C SER A 25 5.43 0.92 10.33
N GLN A 26 5.96 1.43 11.44
CA GLN A 26 5.41 2.58 12.15
C GLN A 26 5.68 3.90 11.42
N GLN A 27 6.65 3.91 10.51
CA GLN A 27 6.99 5.09 9.71
C GLN A 27 6.38 5.00 8.32
N PRO A 28 5.91 6.13 7.75
CA PRO A 28 5.47 6.16 6.37
C PRO A 28 6.63 5.78 5.46
N ALA A 29 6.37 4.84 4.56
CA ALA A 29 7.34 4.38 3.57
C ALA A 29 7.57 5.43 2.50
N GLY A 30 6.59 6.30 2.26
CA GLY A 30 6.70 7.34 1.25
C GLY A 30 5.48 8.24 1.15
N ASN A 31 5.33 8.88 0.00
CA ASN A 31 4.25 9.80 -0.31
C ASN A 31 3.55 9.50 -1.64
N ALA A 32 2.21 9.33 -1.62
CA ALA A 32 1.41 9.05 -2.82
C ALA A 32 1.41 10.17 -3.88
N GLY A 33 1.92 11.36 -3.56
CA GLY A 33 2.07 12.45 -4.52
C GLY A 33 3.38 12.41 -5.32
N LYS A 34 4.33 11.54 -4.94
CA LYS A 34 5.67 11.45 -5.54
C LYS A 34 6.09 10.03 -5.88
N GLU A 35 5.67 9.07 -5.07
CA GLU A 35 6.09 7.68 -5.16
C GLU A 35 4.97 6.79 -5.70
N PRO A 36 5.31 5.72 -6.44
CA PRO A 36 4.34 4.73 -6.87
C PRO A 36 3.64 4.09 -5.66
N PHE A 37 2.37 3.77 -5.83
CA PHE A 37 1.56 3.11 -4.81
C PHE A 37 0.55 2.20 -5.51
N CYS A 38 0.10 1.18 -4.80
CA CYS A 38 -1.00 0.34 -5.25
C CYS A 38 -2.25 0.69 -4.44
N VAL A 39 -3.41 0.56 -5.08
CA VAL A 39 -4.70 0.76 -4.43
C VAL A 39 -5.30 -0.60 -4.13
N TYR A 40 -5.79 -0.78 -2.92
CA TYR A 40 -6.56 -1.95 -2.52
C TYR A 40 -7.61 -1.50 -1.49
N ASP A 41 -8.84 -1.97 -1.66
CA ASP A 41 -9.99 -1.55 -0.84
C ASP A 41 -10.08 -0.03 -0.61
N HIS A 42 -10.00 0.75 -1.68
CA HIS A 42 -10.04 2.22 -1.62
C HIS A 42 -8.92 2.88 -0.79
N LYS A 43 -7.94 2.12 -0.30
CA LYS A 43 -6.76 2.59 0.44
C LYS A 43 -5.52 2.53 -0.44
N ARG A 44 -4.59 3.45 -0.17
CA ARG A 44 -3.30 3.52 -0.86
C ARG A 44 -2.24 2.81 -0.04
N HIS A 45 -1.48 1.96 -0.70
CA HIS A 45 -0.47 1.11 -0.10
C HIS A 45 0.87 1.37 -0.78
N ALA A 46 1.91 1.57 0.02
CA ALA A 46 3.24 1.78 -0.54
C ALA A 46 3.76 0.51 -1.22
N VAL A 47 4.69 0.68 -2.17
CA VAL A 47 5.44 -0.42 -2.78
C VAL A 47 6.04 -1.32 -1.69
N GLY A 48 5.94 -2.63 -1.87
CA GLY A 48 6.33 -3.63 -0.90
C GLY A 48 5.22 -4.05 0.06
N SER A 49 4.04 -3.42 0.00
CA SER A 49 2.85 -3.94 0.69
C SER A 49 2.47 -5.32 0.17
N ILE A 50 1.88 -6.15 1.03
CA ILE A 50 1.59 -7.55 0.75
C ILE A 50 0.12 -7.82 1.06
N ILE A 51 -0.62 -8.38 0.11
CA ILE A 51 -1.93 -8.96 0.31
C ILE A 51 -1.75 -10.46 0.49
N VAL A 52 -2.31 -11.02 1.56
CA VAL A 52 -2.31 -12.46 1.82
C VAL A 52 -3.70 -13.00 1.55
N ASN A 53 -3.79 -13.90 0.58
CA ASN A 53 -5.01 -14.61 0.22
C ASN A 53 -5.29 -15.79 1.16
N GLU A 54 -6.53 -16.27 1.24
CA GLU A 54 -6.99 -17.42 2.03
C GLU A 54 -6.29 -18.71 1.57
N ASP A 55 -6.00 -18.82 0.27
CA ASP A 55 -5.19 -19.91 -0.30
C ASP A 55 -3.70 -19.87 0.12
N GLY A 56 -3.29 -18.85 0.87
CA GLY A 56 -1.90 -18.60 1.27
C GLY A 56 -1.03 -17.94 0.20
N THR A 57 -1.59 -17.66 -0.99
CA THR A 57 -0.89 -16.90 -2.03
C THR A 57 -0.70 -15.44 -1.59
N GLN A 58 0.38 -14.82 -2.05
CA GLN A 58 0.72 -13.46 -1.65
C GLN A 58 0.84 -12.55 -2.88
N SER A 59 0.19 -11.40 -2.85
CA SER A 59 0.33 -10.37 -3.87
C SER A 59 1.13 -9.20 -3.31
N VAL A 60 2.20 -8.81 -4.00
CA VAL A 60 3.07 -7.71 -3.57
C VAL A 60 2.82 -6.49 -4.45
N CYS A 61 2.74 -5.31 -3.83
CA CYS A 61 2.69 -4.05 -4.55
C CYS A 61 4.08 -3.74 -5.13
N CYS A 62 4.19 -3.66 -6.45
CA CYS A 62 5.45 -3.41 -7.14
C CYS A 62 5.65 -1.92 -7.49
N GLU A 63 6.89 -1.56 -7.84
CA GLU A 63 7.26 -0.19 -8.24
C GLU A 63 6.53 0.30 -9.50
N ASP A 64 5.99 -0.63 -10.30
CA ASP A 64 5.14 -0.30 -11.46
C ASP A 64 3.71 0.11 -11.08
N GLY A 65 3.34 0.06 -9.79
CA GLY A 65 2.02 0.41 -9.29
C GLY A 65 0.98 -0.70 -9.44
N SER A 66 1.38 -1.91 -9.84
CA SER A 66 0.50 -3.08 -9.92
C SER A 66 0.77 -4.08 -8.80
N TRP A 67 -0.27 -4.83 -8.45
CA TRP A 67 -0.16 -6.01 -7.60
C TRP A 67 0.34 -7.20 -8.41
N LYS A 68 1.43 -7.85 -7.96
CA LYS A 68 1.97 -9.06 -8.57
C LYS A 68 1.94 -10.21 -7.58
N VAL A 69 1.42 -11.35 -8.03
CA VAL A 69 1.44 -12.59 -7.25
C VAL A 69 2.89 -13.07 -7.15
N LYS A 70 3.29 -13.44 -5.94
CA LYS A 70 4.61 -13.98 -5.62
C LYS A 70 4.55 -15.51 -5.50
#